data_AF-A0AAJ8AWK9-F1
#
_entry.id   AF-A0AAJ8AWK9-F1
#
_cell.length_a   1.000
_cell.length_b   1.000
_cell.length_c   1.000
_cell.angle_alpha   90.00
_cell.angle_beta   90.00
_cell.angle_gamma   90.00
#
_symmetry.space_group_name_H-M   'P 1'
#
loop_
_entity.id
_entity.type
_entity.pdbx_description
1 polymer ?
#
loop_
_entity_poly.entity_id
_entity_poly.type
_entity_poly.pdbx_seq_one_letter_code
_entity_poly.pdbx_strand_id
1 'polypeptide(L)'
;MNTREITKDLPTTVKLLQFTQSIPERLEKMAGRRRTAEVVVVLEKSDEEEVGAESEVSDYDDEEYRFRSSEEDDGSSELEGFDSDYEEDYENNWDLFEDESPSPQPPPEKRAHTLKVEPHSRPSSPTQEAALLSWMTAEDPDITPHVSRFQPARSPGPQLNSNSTHTPLDLFKLFFDVETVQTLCKNTNKQAAKMIKQGKKYGWTDLQVEEFYRFVGLLLYMSIVKLDRIADYWRQNHLFSLPFPVGIMTRDRYRTISWNLHLSDPDEDVCNNRKKGTAEHDRLFQLKPLLNTIRTACKSFYHPHRDLTVDQRMVASKAKIPVTQYWRAKPTKWGFKLFVLADVRNGYTVDFSIYTGKSDVSSQHGLAYDVVMSLMKPEYLGSGFHIYMAQFLF
;
A
#
# COMPACT_ATOMS: atom_id res chain seq x y z
N MET A 1 -49.30 22.73 -16.56
CA MET A 1 -48.57 22.18 -17.72
C MET A 1 -47.35 21.44 -17.20
N ASN A 2 -47.23 20.18 -17.60
CA ASN A 2 -46.46 19.12 -16.94
C ASN A 2 -45.05 19.04 -17.59
N THR A 3 -43.97 19.20 -16.84
CA THR A 3 -42.57 19.05 -17.32
C THR A 3 -42.00 17.65 -17.06
N ARG A 4 -42.85 16.62 -16.96
CA ARG A 4 -42.47 15.23 -16.69
C ARG A 4 -42.17 14.36 -17.93
N GLU A 5 -41.93 14.94 -19.10
CA GLU A 5 -41.70 14.16 -20.33
C GLU A 5 -40.52 14.64 -21.17
N ILE A 6 -39.30 14.72 -20.61
CA ILE A 6 -38.06 14.66 -21.41
C ILE A 6 -36.93 14.01 -20.60
N THR A 7 -37.03 12.72 -20.28
CA THR A 7 -35.86 11.92 -19.83
C THR A 7 -35.95 10.43 -20.19
N LYS A 8 -36.79 10.05 -21.17
CA LYS A 8 -37.00 8.62 -21.50
C LYS A 8 -36.00 8.01 -22.50
N ASP A 9 -35.14 8.78 -23.15
CA ASP A 9 -34.21 8.25 -24.16
C ASP A 9 -32.75 8.66 -23.94
N LEU A 10 -32.11 8.12 -22.90
CA LEU A 10 -30.65 8.17 -22.74
C LEU A 10 -30.08 6.76 -22.46
N PRO A 11 -29.01 6.32 -23.15
CA PRO A 11 -28.45 4.97 -23.00
C PRO A 11 -27.99 4.66 -21.57
N THR A 12 -28.16 3.41 -21.15
CA THR A 12 -27.79 2.87 -19.82
C THR A 12 -26.34 3.17 -19.40
N THR A 13 -25.44 3.45 -20.35
CA THR A 13 -24.05 3.85 -20.10
C THR A 13 -23.90 5.19 -19.36
N VAL A 14 -24.90 6.08 -19.40
CA VAL A 14 -24.87 7.37 -18.69
C VAL A 14 -25.28 7.25 -17.21
N LYS A 15 -25.94 6.15 -16.81
CA LYS A 15 -26.35 5.94 -15.41
C LYS A 15 -25.23 5.41 -14.50
N LEU A 16 -24.16 4.82 -15.05
CA LEU A 16 -23.01 4.37 -14.25
C LEU A 16 -22.00 5.49 -13.96
N LEU A 17 -21.99 6.58 -14.74
CA LEU A 17 -21.12 7.73 -14.50
C LEU A 17 -21.65 8.69 -13.43
N GLN A 18 -22.87 8.51 -12.95
CA GLN A 18 -23.42 9.27 -11.80
C GLN A 18 -23.09 8.64 -10.44
N PHE A 19 -22.53 7.44 -10.38
CA PHE A 19 -22.12 6.81 -9.10
C PHE A 19 -20.72 7.21 -8.61
N THR A 20 -19.99 8.05 -9.36
CA THR A 20 -18.68 8.60 -8.95
C THR A 20 -18.71 10.11 -8.65
N GLN A 21 -19.88 10.75 -8.67
CA GLN A 21 -20.07 12.11 -8.18
C GLN A 21 -20.97 12.11 -6.92
N SER A 22 -20.45 11.71 -5.77
CA SER A 22 -21.08 12.06 -4.48
C SER A 22 -20.08 12.23 -3.33
N ILE A 23 -18.87 12.71 -3.64
CA ILE A 23 -17.94 13.16 -2.60
C ILE A 23 -18.35 14.53 -2.00
N PRO A 24 -19.04 15.47 -2.70
CA PRO A 24 -19.40 16.74 -2.06
C PRO A 24 -20.54 16.63 -1.02
N GLU A 25 -21.58 15.84 -1.27
CA GLU A 25 -22.77 15.80 -0.39
C GLU A 25 -22.59 14.98 0.91
N ARG A 26 -21.59 14.10 0.97
CA ARG A 26 -21.28 13.33 2.18
C ARG A 26 -20.47 14.11 3.22
N LEU A 27 -19.86 15.24 2.83
CA LEU A 27 -19.14 16.13 3.73
C LEU A 27 -20.08 17.06 4.51
N GLU A 28 -21.19 17.53 3.93
CA GLU A 28 -22.15 18.40 4.64
C GLU A 28 -22.94 17.66 5.73
N LYS A 29 -23.30 16.38 5.53
CA LYS A 29 -24.04 15.60 6.54
C LYS A 29 -23.18 15.08 7.71
N MET A 30 -21.86 15.19 7.64
CA MET A 30 -20.92 14.82 8.72
C MET A 30 -20.27 16.03 9.41
N ALA A 31 -20.59 17.25 9.00
CA ALA A 31 -20.08 18.49 9.59
C ALA A 31 -20.61 18.78 11.00
N GLY A 32 -21.58 18.00 11.50
CA GLY A 32 -22.21 18.25 12.80
C GLY A 32 -21.43 17.79 14.04
N ARG A 33 -20.29 17.08 13.93
CA ARG A 33 -19.63 16.55 15.15
C ARG A 33 -18.17 16.10 15.08
N ARG A 34 -17.33 16.60 14.16
CA ARG A 34 -15.90 16.27 14.16
C ARG A 34 -15.05 17.53 14.05
N ARG A 35 -14.26 17.78 15.09
CA ARG A 35 -13.24 18.82 15.12
C ARG A 35 -12.12 18.37 14.17
N THR A 36 -11.99 19.02 13.02
CA THR A 36 -10.82 18.93 12.16
C THR A 36 -9.69 19.73 12.81
N ALA A 37 -8.57 19.08 13.12
CA ALA A 37 -7.36 19.78 13.53
C ALA A 37 -6.56 20.13 12.27
N GLU A 38 -6.38 21.42 12.03
CA GLU A 38 -5.47 21.95 11.03
C GLU A 38 -4.08 22.00 11.67
N VAL A 39 -3.17 21.13 11.23
CA VAL A 39 -1.77 21.18 11.66
C VAL A 39 -0.95 21.64 10.46
N VAL A 40 -0.54 22.91 10.49
CA VAL A 40 0.37 23.48 9.49
C VAL A 40 1.79 23.12 9.90
N VAL A 41 2.38 22.11 9.25
CA VAL A 41 3.81 21.81 9.40
C VAL A 41 4.58 22.74 8.47
N VAL A 42 5.24 23.75 9.04
CA VAL A 42 6.16 24.63 8.32
C VAL A 42 7.54 23.97 8.33
N LEU A 43 8.03 23.55 7.17
CA LEU A 43 9.40 23.06 7.02
C LEU A 43 10.34 24.26 6.83
N GLU A 44 11.02 24.68 7.89
CA GLU A 44 12.20 25.53 7.79
C GLU A 44 13.46 24.66 7.82
N LYS A 45 14.48 25.07 7.04
CA LYS A 45 15.82 24.49 7.12
C LYS A 45 16.43 24.93 8.44
N SER A 46 16.74 23.98 9.32
CA SER A 46 17.58 24.24 10.49
C SER A 46 18.74 23.26 10.55
N ASP A 47 19.92 23.84 10.71
CA ASP A 47 21.20 23.19 10.95
C ASP A 47 21.15 22.35 12.24
N GLU A 48 22.02 21.35 12.29
CA GLU A 48 22.15 20.36 13.37
C GLU A 48 22.37 21.02 14.74
N GLU A 49 21.48 20.75 15.70
CA GLU A 49 21.86 20.75 17.12
C GLU A 49 20.99 19.74 17.90
N GLU A 50 21.68 18.94 18.71
CA GLU A 50 21.21 17.77 19.44
C GLU A 50 20.63 18.18 20.80
N VAL A 51 19.34 17.91 21.05
CA VAL A 51 18.74 18.06 22.38
C VAL A 51 17.87 16.84 22.68
N GLY A 52 18.29 16.07 23.68
CA GLY A 52 17.54 14.94 24.21
C GLY A 52 16.38 15.41 25.09
N ALA A 53 15.23 14.76 24.97
CA ALA A 53 14.12 14.93 25.90
C ALA A 53 13.39 13.60 26.14
N GLU A 54 13.15 13.33 27.41
CA GLU A 54 12.53 12.16 28.00
C GLU A 54 11.04 12.07 27.64
N SER A 55 10.53 10.88 27.31
CA SER A 55 9.09 10.64 27.11
C SER A 55 8.51 9.79 28.23
N GLU A 56 7.47 10.30 28.90
CA GLU A 56 6.56 9.52 29.74
C GLU A 56 5.83 8.49 28.88
N VAL A 57 5.91 7.23 29.31
CA VAL A 57 5.28 6.06 28.70
C VAL A 57 3.82 5.99 29.16
N SER A 58 2.87 6.05 28.24
CA SER A 58 1.50 5.60 28.49
C SER A 58 1.34 4.16 27.97
N ASP A 59 1.25 3.22 28.90
CA ASP A 59 0.99 1.80 28.64
C ASP A 59 -0.37 1.61 27.94
N TYR A 60 -0.35 0.91 26.81
CA TYR A 60 -1.50 0.16 26.32
C TYR A 60 -1.05 -1.27 26.06
N ASP A 61 -1.58 -2.17 26.89
CA ASP A 61 -1.33 -3.61 26.90
C ASP A 61 -1.62 -4.28 25.54
N ASP A 62 -0.61 -4.90 24.95
CA ASP A 62 -0.76 -5.93 23.90
C ASP A 62 -0.65 -7.30 24.60
N GLU A 63 -1.81 -7.88 24.93
CA GLU A 63 -1.91 -9.25 25.46
C GLU A 63 -1.55 -10.27 24.36
N GLU A 64 -0.41 -10.94 24.57
CA GLU A 64 0.12 -12.05 23.77
C GLU A 64 -0.78 -13.30 23.91
N TYR A 65 -1.69 -13.52 22.96
CA TYR A 65 -2.45 -14.78 22.90
C TYR A 65 -1.64 -15.90 22.24
N ARG A 66 -1.03 -16.73 23.08
CA ARG A 66 -0.40 -18.01 22.73
C ARG A 66 -1.48 -19.11 22.72
N PHE A 67 -1.84 -19.64 21.56
CA PHE A 67 -2.78 -20.77 21.47
C PHE A 67 -2.03 -22.10 21.66
N ARG A 68 -2.49 -22.88 22.64
CA ARG A 68 -2.02 -24.22 23.00
C ARG A 68 -2.95 -25.23 22.32
N SER A 69 -2.39 -26.13 21.51
CA SER A 69 -3.13 -27.24 20.90
C SER A 69 -3.59 -28.23 21.97
N SER A 70 -4.83 -28.70 21.86
CA SER A 70 -5.32 -29.91 22.52
C SER A 70 -6.11 -30.72 21.50
N GLU A 71 -5.55 -31.87 21.14
CA GLU A 71 -6.19 -32.99 20.46
C GLU A 71 -7.24 -33.62 21.39
N GLU A 72 -8.43 -33.94 20.88
CA GLU A 72 -9.17 -35.15 21.26
C GLU A 72 -9.99 -35.65 20.05
N ASP A 73 -10.07 -36.97 20.00
CA ASP A 73 -10.49 -37.90 18.96
C ASP A 73 -11.84 -38.54 19.34
N ASP A 74 -12.81 -38.60 18.42
CA ASP A 74 -13.72 -39.73 18.10
C ASP A 74 -14.52 -39.32 16.83
N GLY A 75 -15.03 -40.15 15.91
CA GLY A 75 -15.26 -41.59 15.92
C GLY A 75 -16.51 -41.93 15.07
N SER A 76 -16.31 -42.21 13.77
CA SER A 76 -17.15 -43.06 12.88
C SER A 76 -18.58 -42.64 12.42
N SER A 77 -18.83 -42.62 11.10
CA SER A 77 -19.56 -43.69 10.37
C SER A 77 -19.89 -43.29 8.91
N GLU A 78 -19.97 -44.33 8.08
CA GLU A 78 -19.96 -44.41 6.61
C GLU A 78 -21.21 -43.87 5.90
N LEU A 79 -21.07 -43.38 4.65
CA LEU A 79 -21.56 -44.05 3.43
C LEU A 79 -21.31 -43.23 2.14
N GLU A 80 -21.18 -43.99 1.06
CA GLU A 80 -20.52 -43.73 -0.22
C GLU A 80 -21.24 -42.79 -1.20
N GLY A 81 -20.46 -42.18 -2.10
CA GLY A 81 -20.94 -41.43 -3.26
C GLY A 81 -19.81 -40.89 -4.13
N PHE A 82 -19.18 -41.80 -4.87
CA PHE A 82 -18.18 -41.56 -5.91
C PHE A 82 -18.66 -40.53 -6.96
N ASP A 83 -17.93 -39.42 -7.10
CA ASP A 83 -17.63 -38.83 -8.41
C ASP A 83 -16.31 -38.07 -8.32
N SER A 84 -15.33 -38.60 -9.05
CA SER A 84 -13.96 -38.10 -9.12
C SER A 84 -13.87 -36.95 -10.12
N ASP A 85 -13.55 -35.75 -9.65
CA ASP A 85 -12.82 -34.77 -10.46
C ASP A 85 -11.91 -33.97 -9.53
N TYR A 86 -10.61 -34.19 -9.73
CA TYR A 86 -9.49 -33.62 -8.99
C TYR A 86 -9.46 -32.08 -9.10
N GLU A 87 -9.93 -31.39 -8.06
CA GLU A 87 -9.48 -30.03 -7.71
C GLU A 87 -9.42 -29.89 -6.19
N GLU A 88 -8.24 -30.07 -5.61
CA GLU A 88 -7.90 -29.49 -4.31
C GLU A 88 -6.41 -29.11 -4.28
N ASP A 89 -6.13 -28.04 -3.54
CA ASP A 89 -4.83 -27.54 -3.09
C ASP A 89 -3.93 -26.72 -4.04
N TYR A 90 -4.26 -25.43 -4.16
CA TYR A 90 -3.26 -24.38 -4.39
C TYR A 90 -3.25 -23.27 -3.33
N GLU A 91 -3.72 -23.55 -2.11
CA GLU A 91 -3.47 -22.66 -0.95
C GLU A 91 -2.27 -23.07 -0.07
N ASN A 92 -1.62 -24.23 -0.30
CA ASN A 92 -0.52 -24.70 0.56
C ASN A 92 0.72 -25.18 -0.22
N ASN A 93 1.46 -24.27 -0.88
CA ASN A 93 2.79 -24.62 -1.38
C ASN A 93 3.87 -23.63 -0.94
N TRP A 94 3.94 -23.36 0.37
CA TRP A 94 5.13 -22.78 0.99
C TRP A 94 5.61 -23.48 2.27
N ASP A 95 5.03 -24.62 2.65
CA ASP A 95 5.46 -25.40 3.82
C ASP A 95 6.41 -26.53 3.41
N LEU A 96 7.67 -26.19 3.13
CA LEU A 96 8.78 -27.15 3.11
C LEU A 96 10.08 -26.46 3.52
N PHE A 97 10.25 -26.16 4.81
CA PHE A 97 11.55 -26.15 5.48
C PHE A 97 11.33 -26.55 6.95
N GLU A 98 11.85 -27.72 7.31
CA GLU A 98 11.84 -28.29 8.66
C GLU A 98 12.62 -27.39 9.63
N ASP A 99 12.02 -27.09 10.79
CA ASP A 99 12.58 -26.25 11.85
C ASP A 99 12.99 -27.16 13.03
N GLU A 100 14.30 -27.41 13.19
CA GLU A 100 14.85 -28.04 14.39
C GLU A 100 14.95 -26.99 15.51
N SER A 101 14.05 -27.10 16.49
CA SER A 101 14.06 -26.25 17.70
C SER A 101 15.07 -26.76 18.74
N PRO A 102 15.93 -25.91 19.34
CA PRO A 102 16.64 -26.24 20.57
C PRO A 102 15.83 -25.86 21.82
N SER A 103 15.94 -26.71 22.85
CA SER A 103 15.21 -26.67 24.13
C SER A 103 15.37 -25.37 24.94
N PRO A 104 14.36 -24.99 25.76
CA PRO A 104 14.37 -23.74 26.54
C PRO A 104 15.22 -23.84 27.82
N GLN A 105 16.00 -22.79 28.09
CA GLN A 105 16.67 -22.59 29.39
C GLN A 105 15.79 -21.77 30.35
N PRO A 106 15.89 -22.00 31.68
CA PRO A 106 15.07 -21.32 32.68
C PRO A 106 15.51 -19.86 32.95
N PRO A 107 14.61 -18.99 33.43
CA PRO A 107 14.91 -17.57 33.67
C PRO A 107 15.76 -17.35 34.93
N PRO A 108 16.64 -16.33 34.97
CA PRO A 108 17.42 -16.01 36.16
C PRO A 108 16.58 -15.30 37.25
N GLU A 109 16.96 -15.57 38.50
CA GLU A 109 16.31 -15.19 39.75
C GLU A 109 16.28 -13.67 40.02
N LYS A 110 15.17 -13.22 40.63
CA LYS A 110 14.96 -11.86 41.13
C LYS A 110 15.87 -11.59 42.33
N ARG A 111 16.86 -10.69 42.18
CA ARG A 111 17.60 -10.14 43.32
C ARG A 111 16.98 -8.81 43.75
N ALA A 112 16.34 -8.81 44.90
CA ALA A 112 15.81 -7.62 45.54
C ALA A 112 16.96 -6.71 46.00
N HIS A 113 17.03 -5.49 45.46
CA HIS A 113 17.84 -4.41 46.01
C HIS A 113 16.91 -3.35 46.59
N THR A 114 16.76 -3.36 47.91
CA THR A 114 16.23 -2.25 48.71
C THR A 114 17.16 -1.06 48.60
N LEU A 115 16.73 0.00 47.91
CA LEU A 115 17.35 1.33 47.98
C LEU A 115 16.56 2.19 48.96
N LYS A 116 17.29 2.79 49.90
CA LYS A 116 16.79 3.70 50.94
C LYS A 116 16.22 4.97 50.30
N VAL A 117 15.04 5.39 50.76
CA VAL A 117 14.44 6.68 50.44
C VAL A 117 15.13 7.76 51.28
N GLU A 118 15.90 8.64 50.64
CA GLU A 118 16.24 9.95 51.19
C GLU A 118 15.21 10.99 50.68
N PRO A 119 14.77 11.95 51.51
CA PRO A 119 13.80 12.95 51.10
C PRO A 119 14.53 14.03 50.27
N HIS A 120 14.47 13.92 48.95
CA HIS A 120 14.99 14.96 48.07
C HIS A 120 14.08 16.19 48.10
N SER A 121 14.71 17.30 48.46
CA SER A 121 14.24 18.68 48.42
C SER A 121 13.63 19.05 47.07
N ARG A 122 12.55 19.85 47.11
CA ARG A 122 11.90 20.49 45.95
C ARG A 122 12.95 21.10 45.01
N PRO A 123 12.91 20.81 43.70
CA PRO A 123 13.70 21.57 42.74
C PRO A 123 13.14 22.99 42.66
N SER A 124 14.03 23.93 42.93
CA SER A 124 13.85 25.36 42.75
C SER A 124 13.85 25.69 41.26
N SER A 125 12.89 26.51 40.84
CA SER A 125 12.82 27.29 39.59
C SER A 125 12.70 26.51 38.27
N PRO A 126 11.72 26.86 37.40
CA PRO A 126 11.63 26.30 36.06
C PRO A 126 12.79 26.81 35.19
N THR A 127 13.41 25.89 34.45
CA THR A 127 14.39 26.16 33.39
C THR A 127 13.76 27.06 32.32
N GLN A 128 14.55 27.95 31.71
CA GLN A 128 14.10 28.98 30.75
C GLN A 128 13.32 28.43 29.54
N GLU A 129 13.40 27.13 29.23
CA GLU A 129 12.60 26.50 28.16
C GLU A 129 11.11 26.34 28.51
N ALA A 130 10.77 26.11 29.78
CA ALA A 130 9.37 25.95 30.19
C ALA A 130 8.58 27.28 30.16
N ALA A 131 9.29 28.42 30.09
CA ALA A 131 8.67 29.74 30.01
C ALA A 131 8.12 30.07 28.61
N LEU A 132 8.49 29.32 27.56
CA LEU A 132 8.03 29.56 26.18
C LEU A 132 6.70 28.88 25.83
N LEU A 133 6.11 28.10 26.74
CA LEU A 133 4.86 27.38 26.54
C LEU A 133 3.76 27.80 27.54
N SER A 134 3.74 29.07 27.91
CA SER A 134 2.58 29.66 28.60
C SER A 134 1.44 29.81 27.58
N TRP A 135 0.23 29.35 27.94
CA TRP A 135 -0.97 29.65 27.15
C TRP A 135 -1.11 31.16 27.00
N MET A 136 -1.21 31.62 25.76
CA MET A 136 -1.42 33.04 25.46
C MET A 136 -2.80 33.48 25.99
N THR A 137 -2.81 34.62 26.63
CA THR A 137 -4.00 35.29 27.18
C THR A 137 -4.56 36.29 26.17
N ALA A 138 -5.72 36.87 26.47
CA ALA A 138 -6.31 37.93 25.63
C ALA A 138 -5.49 39.23 25.61
N GLU A 139 -4.45 39.33 26.45
CA GLU A 139 -3.55 40.47 26.56
C GLU A 139 -2.32 40.31 25.64
N ASP A 140 -2.05 39.08 25.20
CA ASP A 140 -1.00 38.79 24.24
C ASP A 140 -1.45 39.22 22.84
N PRO A 141 -0.63 39.97 22.08
CA PRO A 141 -1.00 40.40 20.74
C PRO A 141 -1.13 39.20 19.81
N ASP A 142 -2.21 39.13 19.04
CA ASP A 142 -2.39 38.14 17.98
C ASP A 142 -1.30 38.34 16.92
N ILE A 143 -0.26 37.50 16.97
CA ILE A 143 0.76 37.44 15.92
C ILE A 143 0.23 36.51 14.84
N THR A 144 -0.04 37.06 13.65
CA THR A 144 -0.39 36.21 12.50
C THR A 144 0.81 35.31 12.19
N PRO A 145 0.65 33.98 12.22
CA PRO A 145 1.75 33.07 11.91
C PRO A 145 2.26 33.33 10.49
N HIS A 146 3.57 33.26 10.30
CA HIS A 146 4.18 33.43 8.99
C HIS A 146 3.78 32.25 8.09
N VAL A 147 2.80 32.47 7.21
CA VAL A 147 2.39 31.46 6.23
C VAL A 147 3.39 31.47 5.08
N SER A 148 4.18 30.41 4.98
CA SER A 148 5.11 30.23 3.86
C SER A 148 4.37 30.32 2.53
N ARG A 149 4.83 31.21 1.66
CA ARG A 149 4.25 31.38 0.32
C ARG A 149 4.40 30.07 -0.47
N PHE A 150 3.34 29.67 -1.16
CA PHE A 150 3.38 28.54 -2.06
C PHE A 150 4.38 28.78 -3.20
N GLN A 151 5.46 28.01 -3.20
CA GLN A 151 6.57 28.06 -4.17
C GLN A 151 6.84 26.64 -4.67
N PRO A 152 5.98 26.13 -5.58
CA PRO A 152 6.17 24.79 -6.13
C PRO A 152 7.41 24.75 -7.03
N ALA A 153 8.14 23.63 -7.01
CA ALA A 153 9.35 23.45 -7.82
C ALA A 153 9.05 23.43 -9.33
N ARG A 154 7.81 23.07 -9.72
CA ARG A 154 7.32 23.11 -11.10
C ARG A 154 5.93 23.71 -11.16
N SER A 155 5.44 24.07 -12.34
CA SER A 155 4.05 24.49 -12.51
C SER A 155 3.09 23.35 -12.10
N PRO A 156 2.13 23.56 -11.17
CA PRO A 156 1.15 22.55 -10.81
C PRO A 156 0.34 22.05 -12.02
N GLY A 157 0.02 20.77 -12.03
CA GLY A 157 -0.71 20.09 -13.09
C GLY A 157 0.10 19.03 -13.84
N PRO A 158 -0.48 18.46 -14.93
CA PRO A 158 0.22 17.52 -15.80
C PRO A 158 1.48 18.12 -16.39
N GLN A 159 2.56 17.33 -16.43
CA GLN A 159 3.87 17.72 -16.99
C GLN A 159 4.04 17.18 -18.42
N LEU A 160 2.93 16.97 -19.12
CA LEU A 160 2.88 16.49 -20.49
C LEU A 160 2.83 17.68 -21.45
N ASN A 161 3.31 17.47 -22.68
CA ASN A 161 3.23 18.49 -23.72
C ASN A 161 1.76 18.77 -24.05
N SER A 162 1.31 20.00 -23.81
CA SER A 162 -0.09 20.40 -24.03
C SER A 162 -0.50 20.37 -25.52
N ASN A 163 0.47 20.37 -26.43
CA ASN A 163 0.23 20.36 -27.88
C ASN A 163 0.10 18.95 -28.47
N SER A 164 0.40 17.90 -27.69
CA SER A 164 0.25 16.52 -28.14
C SER A 164 -1.08 15.92 -27.72
N THR A 165 -1.74 15.24 -28.66
CA THR A 165 -2.89 14.39 -28.37
C THR A 165 -2.40 13.02 -27.89
N HIS A 166 -2.87 12.59 -26.73
CA HIS A 166 -2.52 11.29 -26.16
C HIS A 166 -3.72 10.35 -26.18
N THR A 167 -3.52 9.13 -26.64
CA THR A 167 -4.52 8.06 -26.45
C THR A 167 -4.46 7.55 -25.00
N PRO A 168 -5.52 6.87 -24.52
CA PRO A 168 -5.48 6.23 -23.20
C PRO A 168 -4.30 5.24 -23.04
N LEU A 169 -3.89 4.57 -24.12
CA LEU A 169 -2.74 3.68 -24.11
C LEU A 169 -1.41 4.44 -23.95
N ASP A 170 -1.27 5.61 -24.58
CA ASP A 170 -0.08 6.44 -24.43
C ASP A 170 0.08 6.91 -22.98
N LEU A 171 -1.03 7.31 -22.35
CA LEU A 171 -1.05 7.70 -20.94
C LEU A 171 -0.75 6.51 -20.01
N PHE A 172 -1.25 5.32 -20.32
CA PHE A 172 -0.93 4.10 -19.56
C PHE A 172 0.57 3.77 -19.64
N LYS A 173 1.17 3.90 -20.83
CA LYS A 173 2.58 3.65 -21.08
C LYS A 173 3.54 4.63 -20.40
N LEU A 174 3.03 5.72 -19.81
CA LEU A 174 3.82 6.56 -18.91
C LEU A 174 4.24 5.82 -17.64
N PHE A 175 3.41 4.88 -17.16
CA PHE A 175 3.67 4.09 -15.94
C PHE A 175 4.21 2.69 -16.23
N PHE A 176 3.90 2.17 -17.43
CA PHE A 176 4.37 0.89 -17.96
C PHE A 176 5.04 1.12 -19.31
N ASP A 177 6.17 1.80 -19.30
CA ASP A 177 6.92 2.11 -20.51
C ASP A 177 7.50 0.82 -21.14
N VAL A 178 7.94 0.95 -22.39
CA VAL A 178 8.39 -0.20 -23.19
C VAL A 178 9.63 -0.87 -22.59
N GLU A 179 10.55 -0.09 -22.00
CA GLU A 179 11.78 -0.62 -21.40
C GLU A 179 11.48 -1.36 -20.10
N THR A 180 10.61 -0.79 -19.26
CA THR A 180 10.11 -1.47 -18.06
C THR A 180 9.43 -2.79 -18.44
N VAL A 181 8.50 -2.77 -19.40
CA VAL A 181 7.80 -3.99 -19.83
C VAL A 181 8.75 -5.01 -20.45
N GLN A 182 9.75 -4.58 -21.21
CA GLN A 182 10.77 -5.47 -21.75
C GLN A 182 11.56 -6.16 -20.62
N THR A 183 11.87 -5.44 -19.54
CA THR A 183 12.53 -6.01 -18.35
C THR A 183 11.62 -7.02 -17.65
N LEU A 184 10.33 -6.71 -17.47
CA LEU A 184 9.34 -7.64 -16.91
C LEU A 184 9.22 -8.93 -17.74
N CYS A 185 9.20 -8.81 -19.08
CA CYS A 185 9.18 -9.95 -19.97
C CYS A 185 10.44 -10.82 -19.81
N LYS A 186 11.64 -10.21 -19.77
CA LYS A 186 12.91 -10.94 -19.56
C LYS A 186 12.89 -11.71 -18.24
N ASN A 187 12.50 -11.05 -17.16
CA ASN A 187 12.42 -11.64 -15.82
C ASN A 187 11.41 -12.80 -15.75
N THR A 188 10.23 -12.59 -16.34
CA THR A 188 9.17 -13.60 -16.44
C THR A 188 9.60 -14.81 -17.28
N ASN A 189 10.30 -14.60 -18.40
CA ASN A 189 10.83 -15.68 -19.24
C ASN A 189 11.91 -16.49 -18.51
N LYS A 190 12.82 -15.80 -17.80
CA LYS A 190 13.85 -16.43 -16.97
C LYS A 190 13.24 -17.26 -15.83
N GLN A 191 12.18 -16.74 -15.20
CA GLN A 191 11.44 -17.47 -14.17
C GLN A 191 10.75 -18.71 -14.75
N ALA A 192 10.09 -18.62 -15.91
CA ALA A 192 9.48 -19.77 -16.56
C ALA A 192 10.50 -20.85 -16.90
N ALA A 193 11.65 -20.48 -17.44
CA ALA A 193 12.74 -21.42 -17.71
C ALA A 193 13.24 -22.11 -16.43
N LYS A 194 13.34 -21.38 -15.32
CA LYS A 194 13.70 -21.94 -13.99
C LYS A 194 12.67 -22.95 -13.49
N MET A 195 11.38 -22.62 -13.56
CA MET A 195 10.30 -23.50 -13.12
C MET A 195 10.19 -24.78 -13.96
N ILE A 196 10.42 -24.69 -15.28
CA ILE A 196 10.48 -25.87 -16.17
C ILE A 196 11.67 -26.76 -15.80
N LYS A 197 12.85 -26.19 -15.56
CA LYS A 197 14.03 -26.95 -15.09
C LYS A 197 13.78 -27.64 -13.74
N GLN A 198 12.94 -27.08 -12.90
CA GLN A 198 12.49 -27.67 -11.63
C GLN A 198 11.39 -28.74 -11.78
N GLY A 199 11.00 -29.09 -13.02
CA GLY A 199 10.09 -30.19 -13.30
C GLY A 199 8.62 -29.80 -13.48
N LYS A 200 8.27 -28.49 -13.51
CA LYS A 200 6.91 -28.08 -13.85
C LYS A 200 6.58 -28.40 -15.31
N LYS A 201 5.39 -28.95 -15.54
CA LYS A 201 4.93 -29.44 -16.85
C LYS A 201 3.90 -28.48 -17.46
N TYR A 202 4.37 -27.52 -18.25
CA TYR A 202 3.55 -26.68 -19.12
C TYR A 202 4.37 -26.20 -20.32
N GLY A 203 3.70 -25.89 -21.44
CA GLY A 203 4.35 -25.27 -22.59
C GLY A 203 4.72 -23.82 -22.29
N TRP A 204 5.93 -23.40 -22.68
CA TRP A 204 6.34 -22.00 -22.59
C TRP A 204 6.89 -21.50 -23.92
N THR A 205 6.45 -20.32 -24.29
CA THR A 205 7.03 -19.50 -25.36
C THR A 205 7.38 -18.16 -24.74
N ASP A 206 8.52 -17.59 -25.12
CA ASP A 206 8.98 -16.34 -24.54
C ASP A 206 7.96 -15.22 -24.71
N LEU A 207 7.53 -14.67 -23.58
CA LEU A 207 6.63 -13.54 -23.47
C LEU A 207 7.26 -12.32 -24.14
N GLN A 208 6.51 -11.71 -25.05
CA GLN A 208 6.90 -10.50 -25.78
C GLN A 208 6.20 -9.27 -25.21
N VAL A 209 6.76 -8.08 -25.46
CA VAL A 209 6.23 -6.79 -24.95
C VAL A 209 4.76 -6.58 -25.36
N GLU A 210 4.42 -6.81 -26.63
CA GLU A 210 3.04 -6.66 -27.10
C GLU A 210 2.08 -7.64 -26.41
N GLU A 211 2.50 -8.89 -26.24
CA GLU A 211 1.73 -9.92 -25.55
C GLU A 211 1.54 -9.58 -24.07
N PHE A 212 2.54 -9.00 -23.41
CA PHE A 212 2.41 -8.50 -22.04
C PHE A 212 1.34 -7.41 -21.92
N TYR A 213 1.31 -6.43 -22.85
CA TYR A 213 0.25 -5.42 -22.84
C TYR A 213 -1.15 -6.04 -23.06
N ARG A 214 -1.27 -7.08 -23.91
CA ARG A 214 -2.52 -7.83 -24.07
C ARG A 214 -2.93 -8.54 -22.78
N PHE A 215 -1.97 -9.15 -22.08
CA PHE A 215 -2.18 -9.76 -20.77
C PHE A 215 -2.68 -8.73 -19.72
N VAL A 216 -2.04 -7.55 -19.64
CA VAL A 216 -2.49 -6.47 -18.76
C VAL A 216 -3.88 -5.95 -19.18
N GLY A 217 -4.16 -5.86 -20.48
CA GLY A 217 -5.49 -5.52 -20.99
C GLY A 217 -6.57 -6.50 -20.50
N LEU A 218 -6.26 -7.79 -20.43
CA LEU A 218 -7.15 -8.79 -19.82
C LEU A 218 -7.32 -8.58 -18.32
N LEU A 219 -6.26 -8.26 -17.57
CA LEU A 219 -6.37 -7.93 -16.14
C LEU A 219 -7.30 -6.73 -15.90
N LEU A 220 -7.16 -5.68 -16.72
CA LEU A 220 -8.05 -4.51 -16.66
C LEU A 220 -9.49 -4.87 -17.02
N TYR A 221 -9.70 -5.68 -18.06
CA TYR A 221 -11.03 -6.17 -18.43
C TYR A 221 -11.69 -6.95 -17.28
N MET A 222 -10.96 -7.89 -16.67
CA MET A 222 -11.40 -8.67 -15.50
C MET A 222 -11.56 -7.84 -14.23
N SER A 223 -11.04 -6.61 -14.20
CA SER A 223 -11.32 -5.65 -13.12
C SER A 223 -12.73 -5.06 -13.22
N ILE A 224 -13.27 -4.98 -14.44
CA ILE A 224 -14.57 -4.39 -14.76
C ILE A 224 -15.64 -5.48 -14.83
N VAL A 225 -15.37 -6.53 -15.61
CA VAL A 225 -16.26 -7.67 -15.79
C VAL A 225 -15.82 -8.76 -14.81
N LYS A 226 -16.55 -8.90 -13.69
CA LYS A 226 -16.24 -9.88 -12.65
C LYS A 226 -17.04 -11.17 -12.86
N LEU A 227 -16.34 -12.27 -13.07
CA LEU A 227 -16.87 -13.63 -13.04
C LEU A 227 -16.30 -14.40 -11.85
N ASP A 228 -17.02 -15.43 -11.41
CA ASP A 228 -16.69 -16.21 -10.22
C ASP A 228 -15.40 -17.02 -10.38
N ARG A 229 -15.20 -17.65 -11.54
CA ARG A 229 -13.99 -18.43 -11.82
C ARG A 229 -13.22 -17.87 -13.00
N ILE A 230 -11.89 -17.94 -12.93
CA ILE A 230 -11.02 -17.48 -14.02
C ILE A 230 -11.25 -18.24 -15.33
N ALA A 231 -11.69 -19.51 -15.26
CA ALA A 231 -12.01 -20.30 -16.44
C ALA A 231 -13.27 -19.79 -17.18
N ASP A 232 -14.16 -19.08 -16.48
CA ASP A 232 -15.45 -18.66 -17.01
C ASP A 232 -15.30 -17.59 -18.10
N TYR A 233 -14.21 -16.81 -18.06
CA TYR A 233 -13.86 -15.85 -19.11
C TYR A 233 -13.59 -16.50 -20.48
N TRP A 234 -13.31 -17.80 -20.52
CA TRP A 234 -13.06 -18.57 -21.73
C TRP A 234 -14.11 -19.65 -22.00
N ARG A 235 -15.21 -19.70 -21.23
CA ARG A 235 -16.31 -20.64 -21.51
C ARG A 235 -16.99 -20.29 -22.83
N GLN A 236 -17.11 -21.29 -23.70
CA GLN A 236 -17.83 -21.20 -24.98
C GLN A 236 -19.21 -21.86 -24.87
N ASN A 237 -20.09 -21.56 -25.83
CA ASN A 237 -21.42 -22.17 -25.97
C ASN A 237 -22.31 -22.04 -24.71
N HIS A 238 -22.17 -20.92 -24.00
CA HIS A 238 -22.93 -20.59 -22.80
C HIS A 238 -23.59 -19.21 -22.99
N LEU A 239 -24.74 -18.97 -22.36
CA LEU A 239 -25.45 -17.67 -22.41
C LEU A 239 -24.59 -16.49 -21.93
N PHE A 240 -23.56 -16.76 -21.14
CA PHE A 240 -22.61 -15.77 -20.60
C PHE A 240 -21.21 -15.85 -21.24
N SER A 241 -21.06 -16.47 -22.41
CA SER A 241 -19.77 -16.53 -23.10
C SER A 241 -19.29 -15.13 -23.46
N LEU A 242 -18.02 -14.84 -23.15
CA LEU A 242 -17.41 -13.54 -23.42
C LEU A 242 -16.51 -13.63 -24.67
N PRO A 243 -16.81 -12.91 -25.77
CA PRO A 243 -16.00 -13.00 -26.99
C PRO A 243 -14.64 -12.31 -26.84
N PHE A 244 -14.53 -11.31 -25.96
CA PHE A 244 -13.33 -10.48 -25.83
C PHE A 244 -12.13 -11.28 -25.30
N PRO A 245 -12.16 -11.97 -24.13
CA PRO A 245 -10.98 -12.65 -23.61
C PRO A 245 -10.42 -13.72 -24.55
N VAL A 246 -11.32 -14.50 -25.16
CA VAL A 246 -10.98 -15.58 -26.10
C VAL A 246 -10.24 -15.05 -27.34
N GLY A 247 -10.63 -13.85 -27.83
CA GLY A 247 -10.00 -13.22 -28.98
C GLY A 247 -8.61 -12.62 -28.71
N ILE A 248 -8.22 -12.43 -27.45
CA ILE A 248 -6.94 -11.79 -27.09
C ILE A 248 -5.85 -12.83 -26.80
N MET A 249 -6.18 -13.86 -26.01
CA MET A 249 -5.22 -14.88 -25.56
C MET A 249 -5.97 -16.15 -25.13
N THR A 250 -5.35 -17.32 -25.28
CA THR A 250 -5.93 -18.57 -24.76
C THR A 250 -5.90 -18.61 -23.24
N ARG A 251 -6.85 -19.33 -22.62
CA ARG A 251 -6.90 -19.53 -21.16
C ARG A 251 -5.58 -20.06 -20.59
N ASP A 252 -5.00 -21.06 -21.26
CA ASP A 252 -3.80 -21.73 -20.78
C ASP A 252 -2.56 -20.84 -20.92
N ARG A 253 -2.49 -19.99 -21.95
CA ARG A 253 -1.45 -18.97 -22.07
C ARG A 253 -1.59 -17.90 -20.99
N TYR A 254 -2.80 -17.42 -20.72
CA TYR A 254 -3.05 -16.48 -19.61
C TYR A 254 -2.62 -17.08 -18.27
N ARG A 255 -2.97 -18.35 -18.01
CA ARG A 255 -2.59 -19.07 -16.77
C ARG A 255 -1.08 -19.22 -16.65
N THR A 256 -0.40 -19.70 -17.70
CA THR A 256 1.05 -19.89 -17.65
C THR A 256 1.79 -18.57 -17.48
N ILE A 257 1.35 -17.47 -18.10
CA ILE A 257 1.90 -16.13 -17.83
C ILE A 257 1.64 -15.73 -16.37
N SER A 258 0.42 -15.89 -15.88
CA SER A 258 0.05 -15.55 -14.49
C SER A 258 0.90 -16.29 -13.45
N TRP A 259 1.19 -17.58 -13.69
CA TRP A 259 2.01 -18.40 -12.80
C TRP A 259 3.50 -18.03 -12.81
N ASN A 260 3.99 -17.45 -13.90
CA ASN A 260 5.41 -17.15 -14.07
C ASN A 260 5.72 -15.65 -14.00
N LEU A 261 4.70 -14.78 -13.85
CA LEU A 261 4.87 -13.33 -13.80
C LEU A 261 5.87 -12.98 -12.70
N HIS A 262 6.96 -12.34 -13.10
CA HIS A 262 8.09 -12.10 -12.22
C HIS A 262 8.70 -10.73 -12.49
N LEU A 263 8.79 -9.88 -11.46
CA LEU A 263 9.08 -8.45 -11.61
C LEU A 263 10.56 -8.11 -11.45
N SER A 264 11.30 -8.79 -10.57
CA SER A 264 12.75 -8.68 -10.35
C SER A 264 13.55 -9.73 -11.14
N ASP A 265 14.88 -9.68 -11.13
CA ASP A 265 15.68 -10.76 -11.70
C ASP A 265 15.61 -12.02 -10.79
N PRO A 266 15.18 -13.20 -11.30
CA PRO A 266 15.13 -14.45 -10.55
C PRO A 266 16.44 -14.90 -9.88
N ASP A 267 17.60 -14.49 -10.38
CA ASP A 267 18.91 -14.82 -9.79
C ASP A 267 19.23 -13.89 -8.62
N GLU A 268 18.89 -12.60 -8.74
CA GLU A 268 19.05 -11.63 -7.65
C GLU A 268 18.11 -11.97 -6.48
N ASP A 269 16.92 -12.48 -6.77
CA ASP A 269 16.01 -12.99 -5.75
C ASP A 269 16.64 -14.10 -4.92
N VAL A 270 17.42 -15.00 -5.54
CA VAL A 270 18.12 -16.06 -4.80
C VAL A 270 19.11 -15.42 -3.82
N CYS A 271 19.82 -14.37 -4.24
CA CYS A 271 20.72 -13.63 -3.37
C CYS A 271 19.97 -12.92 -2.23
N ASN A 272 18.84 -12.26 -2.49
CA ASN A 272 18.03 -11.61 -1.45
C ASN A 272 17.38 -12.63 -0.48
N ASN A 273 16.96 -13.79 -0.99
CA ASN A 273 16.35 -14.86 -0.19
C ASN A 273 17.36 -15.50 0.77
N ARG A 274 18.65 -15.60 0.39
CA ARG A 274 19.71 -16.04 1.31
C ARG A 274 19.88 -15.12 2.52
N LYS A 275 19.44 -13.87 2.43
CA LYS A 275 19.51 -12.89 3.52
C LYS A 275 18.31 -12.97 4.46
N LYS A 276 17.30 -13.80 4.16
CA LYS A 276 16.07 -13.89 4.97
C LYS A 276 16.39 -14.11 6.45
N GLY A 277 15.76 -13.31 7.31
CA GLY A 277 16.02 -13.32 8.75
C GLY A 277 17.09 -12.32 9.22
N THR A 278 17.81 -11.67 8.30
CA THR A 278 18.74 -10.57 8.62
C THR A 278 18.13 -9.21 8.30
N ALA A 279 18.71 -8.14 8.86
CA ALA A 279 18.34 -6.76 8.55
C ALA A 279 18.56 -6.38 7.07
N GLU A 280 19.41 -7.13 6.35
CA GLU A 280 19.67 -6.89 4.92
C GLU A 280 18.62 -7.52 4.00
N HIS A 281 17.68 -8.32 4.53
CA HIS A 281 16.62 -8.91 3.73
C HIS A 281 15.59 -7.87 3.32
N ASP A 282 15.45 -7.68 2.02
CA ASP A 282 14.43 -6.81 1.49
C ASP A 282 13.15 -7.59 1.18
N ARG A 283 12.13 -7.37 2.03
CA ARG A 283 10.81 -8.03 1.91
C ARG A 283 10.05 -7.62 0.64
N LEU A 284 10.39 -6.48 0.04
CA LEU A 284 9.75 -5.97 -1.17
C LEU A 284 10.60 -6.16 -2.41
N PHE A 285 11.74 -6.86 -2.31
CA PHE A 285 12.75 -6.94 -3.36
C PHE A 285 12.16 -7.28 -4.73
N GLN A 286 11.29 -8.30 -4.78
CA GLN A 286 10.66 -8.72 -6.02
C GLN A 286 9.81 -7.61 -6.65
N LEU A 287 9.10 -6.83 -5.83
CA LEU A 287 8.20 -5.77 -6.28
C LEU A 287 8.91 -4.44 -6.58
N LYS A 288 10.06 -4.19 -5.93
CA LYS A 288 10.77 -2.91 -5.96
C LYS A 288 11.03 -2.36 -7.37
N PRO A 289 11.47 -3.16 -8.37
CA PRO A 289 11.73 -2.63 -9.70
C PRO A 289 10.51 -1.92 -10.29
N LEU A 290 9.37 -2.61 -10.38
CA LEU A 290 8.15 -2.02 -10.92
C LEU A 290 7.59 -0.91 -10.01
N LEU A 291 7.64 -1.10 -8.68
CA LEU A 291 7.22 -0.09 -7.73
C LEU A 291 7.98 1.23 -7.92
N ASN A 292 9.30 1.17 -8.09
CA ASN A 292 10.13 2.34 -8.29
C ASN A 292 9.85 3.01 -9.64
N THR A 293 9.62 2.24 -10.71
CA THR A 293 9.18 2.80 -12.00
C THR A 293 7.87 3.57 -11.83
N ILE A 294 6.84 2.94 -11.23
CA ILE A 294 5.52 3.57 -11.05
C ILE A 294 5.63 4.84 -10.20
N ARG A 295 6.35 4.79 -9.07
CA ARG A 295 6.56 5.95 -8.21
C ARG A 295 7.30 7.08 -8.93
N THR A 296 8.27 6.72 -9.76
CA THR A 296 9.00 7.70 -10.58
C THR A 296 8.07 8.34 -11.60
N ALA A 297 7.26 7.56 -12.31
CA ALA A 297 6.27 8.07 -13.25
C ALA A 297 5.24 8.99 -12.57
N CYS A 298 4.74 8.62 -11.38
CA CYS A 298 3.84 9.44 -10.58
C CYS A 298 4.39 10.86 -10.38
N LYS A 299 5.69 10.96 -10.03
CA LYS A 299 6.40 12.22 -9.82
C LYS A 299 6.79 12.92 -11.13
N SER A 300 7.16 12.19 -12.16
CA SER A 300 7.63 12.79 -13.40
C SER A 300 6.51 13.52 -14.16
N PHE A 301 5.34 12.90 -14.28
CA PHE A 301 4.29 13.35 -15.21
C PHE A 301 3.22 14.26 -14.60
N TYR A 302 3.31 14.56 -13.30
CA TYR A 302 2.37 15.44 -12.62
C TYR A 302 3.06 16.18 -11.48
N HIS A 303 2.74 17.46 -11.29
CA HIS A 303 3.15 18.22 -10.11
C HIS A 303 1.90 18.67 -9.34
N PRO A 304 1.84 18.45 -8.01
CA PRO A 304 0.61 18.71 -7.26
C PRO A 304 0.31 20.19 -7.05
N HIS A 305 -0.97 20.46 -6.75
CA HIS A 305 -1.42 21.73 -6.21
C HIS A 305 -1.04 21.87 -4.73
N ARG A 306 -1.29 23.05 -4.17
CA ARG A 306 -0.88 23.44 -2.81
C ARG A 306 -1.35 22.48 -1.72
N ASP A 307 -2.57 21.98 -1.85
CA ASP A 307 -3.23 21.18 -0.83
C ASP A 307 -3.01 19.68 -1.08
N LEU A 308 -2.27 19.03 -0.19
CA LEU A 308 -1.90 17.62 -0.25
C LEU A 308 -2.48 16.86 0.93
N THR A 309 -2.79 15.58 0.73
CA THR A 309 -3.20 14.69 1.83
C THR A 309 -2.31 13.48 1.93
N VAL A 310 -1.97 13.10 3.16
CA VAL A 310 -1.35 11.82 3.48
C VAL A 310 -2.39 10.95 4.16
N ASP A 311 -2.69 9.81 3.55
CA ASP A 311 -3.66 8.85 4.08
C ASP A 311 -3.17 7.41 3.90
N GLN A 312 -3.78 6.49 4.65
CA GLN A 312 -3.52 5.07 4.59
C GLN A 312 -4.55 4.39 3.69
N ARG A 313 -4.07 3.69 2.64
CA ARG A 313 -4.87 2.84 1.76
C ARG A 313 -4.60 1.37 2.03
N MET A 314 -5.62 0.54 1.83
CA MET A 314 -5.52 -0.91 1.97
C MET A 314 -5.77 -1.58 0.62
N VAL A 315 -4.82 -2.38 0.16
CA VAL A 315 -4.99 -3.24 -1.02
C VAL A 315 -5.38 -4.63 -0.54
N ALA A 316 -6.62 -5.04 -0.81
CA ALA A 316 -7.16 -6.31 -0.34
C ALA A 316 -6.28 -7.49 -0.76
N SER A 317 -5.88 -8.31 0.22
CA SER A 317 -5.15 -9.54 -0.02
C SER A 317 -5.37 -10.48 1.15
N LYS A 318 -5.57 -11.76 0.85
CA LYS A 318 -5.58 -12.84 1.85
C LYS A 318 -4.26 -13.62 1.86
N ALA A 319 -3.26 -13.17 1.10
CA ALA A 319 -1.97 -13.83 1.05
C ALA A 319 -1.32 -13.85 2.44
N LYS A 320 -0.90 -15.03 2.90
CA LYS A 320 -0.20 -15.23 4.16
C LYS A 320 1.29 -14.91 4.00
N ILE A 321 1.61 -13.64 3.79
CA ILE A 321 2.99 -13.15 3.68
C ILE A 321 3.29 -12.09 4.74
N PRO A 322 4.56 -11.93 5.17
CA PRO A 322 4.90 -11.09 6.33
C PRO A 322 4.50 -9.61 6.24
N VAL A 323 4.27 -9.11 5.02
CA VAL A 323 3.85 -7.72 4.78
C VAL A 323 2.33 -7.53 4.81
N THR A 324 1.54 -8.61 4.82
CA THR A 324 0.08 -8.53 4.92
C THR A 324 -0.33 -8.06 6.32
N GLN A 325 -1.22 -7.08 6.38
CA GLN A 325 -1.70 -6.45 7.61
C GLN A 325 -3.18 -6.73 7.83
N TYR A 326 -3.56 -6.84 9.10
CA TYR A 326 -4.95 -6.85 9.52
C TYR A 326 -5.38 -5.47 10.01
N TRP A 327 -6.53 -4.98 9.54
CA TRP A 327 -7.13 -3.71 9.93
C TRP A 327 -8.61 -3.87 10.28
N ARG A 328 -8.92 -4.04 11.56
CA ARG A 328 -10.29 -4.29 12.06
C ARG A 328 -11.32 -3.21 11.65
N ALA A 329 -10.92 -1.94 11.67
CA ALA A 329 -11.77 -0.79 11.38
C ALA A 329 -11.97 -0.47 9.87
N LYS A 330 -11.35 -1.19 8.94
CA LYS A 330 -11.54 -0.99 7.49
C LYS A 330 -12.48 -2.06 6.92
N PRO A 331 -13.29 -1.76 5.89
CA PRO A 331 -14.13 -2.76 5.21
C PRO A 331 -13.30 -3.93 4.69
N THR A 332 -12.14 -3.62 4.10
CA THR A 332 -11.11 -4.58 3.74
C THR A 332 -10.20 -4.80 4.94
N LYS A 333 -10.42 -5.91 5.64
CA LYS A 333 -9.69 -6.21 6.88
C LYS A 333 -8.29 -6.78 6.66
N TRP A 334 -8.03 -7.47 5.55
CA TRP A 334 -6.75 -8.10 5.26
C TRP A 334 -6.17 -7.55 3.96
N GLY A 335 -4.90 -7.14 3.99
CA GLY A 335 -4.26 -6.61 2.79
C GLY A 335 -2.91 -5.96 2.99
N PHE A 336 -2.41 -5.33 1.94
CA PHE A 336 -1.21 -4.50 2.00
C PHE A 336 -1.58 -3.08 2.40
N LYS A 337 -0.97 -2.58 3.48
CA LYS A 337 -1.12 -1.20 3.92
C LYS A 337 -0.15 -0.31 3.13
N LEU A 338 -0.69 0.74 2.51
CA LEU A 338 0.07 1.76 1.80
C LEU A 338 -0.14 3.12 2.48
N PHE A 339 0.91 3.92 2.57
CA PHE A 339 0.80 5.35 2.82
C PHE A 339 0.86 6.09 1.50
N VAL A 340 -0.11 6.96 1.25
CA VAL A 340 -0.28 7.61 -0.05
C VAL A 340 -0.31 9.10 0.14
N LEU A 341 0.58 9.81 -0.57
CA LEU A 341 0.54 11.25 -0.75
C LEU A 341 -0.28 11.54 -2.00
N ALA A 342 -1.39 12.26 -1.84
CA ALA A 342 -2.29 12.59 -2.94
C ALA A 342 -2.61 14.09 -3.02
N ASP A 343 -2.80 14.59 -4.23
CA ASP A 343 -3.33 15.93 -4.47
C ASP A 343 -4.81 15.97 -4.11
N VAL A 344 -5.20 16.89 -3.23
CA VAL A 344 -6.58 17.02 -2.74
C VAL A 344 -7.54 17.42 -3.86
N ARG A 345 -7.08 18.20 -4.84
CA ARG A 345 -7.93 18.77 -5.89
C ARG A 345 -8.47 17.71 -6.85
N ASN A 346 -7.70 16.67 -7.14
CA ASN A 346 -8.06 15.68 -8.15
C ASN A 346 -7.81 14.21 -7.74
N GLY A 347 -7.28 13.97 -6.54
CA GLY A 347 -7.00 12.63 -6.02
C GLY A 347 -5.79 11.93 -6.65
N TYR A 348 -4.97 12.64 -7.43
CA TYR A 348 -3.78 12.08 -8.06
C TYR A 348 -2.76 11.62 -7.01
N THR A 349 -2.28 10.38 -7.13
CA THR A 349 -1.22 9.84 -6.26
C THR A 349 0.15 10.40 -6.68
N VAL A 350 0.72 11.27 -5.85
CA VAL A 350 2.01 11.92 -6.08
C VAL A 350 3.16 10.97 -5.74
N ASP A 351 3.10 10.34 -4.57
CA ASP A 351 4.03 9.30 -4.14
C ASP A 351 3.32 8.37 -3.14
N PHE A 352 3.89 7.19 -2.91
CA PHE A 352 3.37 6.25 -1.92
C PHE A 352 4.47 5.32 -1.41
N SER A 353 4.26 4.77 -0.22
CA SER A 353 5.13 3.76 0.38
C SER A 353 4.30 2.57 0.88
N ILE A 354 4.89 1.38 0.82
CA ILE A 354 4.27 0.15 1.32
C ILE A 354 4.77 -0.07 2.74
N TYR A 355 3.85 -0.29 3.67
CA TYR A 355 4.19 -0.63 5.04
C TYR A 355 4.64 -2.09 5.12
N THR A 356 5.84 -2.32 5.62
CA THR A 356 6.47 -3.65 5.70
C THR A 356 6.52 -4.24 7.11
N GLY A 357 5.85 -3.59 8.08
CA GLY A 357 5.90 -3.91 9.50
C GLY A 357 6.68 -2.86 10.30
N LYS A 358 6.97 -3.16 11.58
CA LYS A 358 7.85 -2.33 12.41
C LYS A 358 9.27 -2.38 11.82
N SER A 359 9.86 -1.21 11.57
CA SER A 359 11.28 -1.09 11.27
C SER A 359 12.07 -1.04 12.58
N ASP A 360 13.27 -1.61 12.62
CA ASP A 360 14.20 -1.44 13.76
C ASP A 360 14.77 -0.01 13.82
N VAL A 361 14.52 0.79 12.78
CA VAL A 361 14.91 2.19 12.65
C VAL A 361 13.63 3.02 12.59
N SER A 362 13.06 3.34 13.75
CA SER A 362 12.05 4.39 13.87
C SER A 362 12.74 5.64 14.38
N SER A 363 12.47 6.80 13.77
CA SER A 363 12.98 8.04 14.35
C SER A 363 12.34 8.29 15.72
N GLN A 364 12.98 9.15 16.51
CA GLN A 364 12.42 9.66 17.77
C GLN A 364 11.05 10.36 17.61
N HIS A 365 10.67 10.73 16.39
CA HIS A 365 9.44 11.47 16.09
C HIS A 365 8.26 10.55 15.71
N GLY A 366 8.49 9.23 15.64
CA GLY A 366 7.46 8.22 15.39
C GLY A 366 7.12 8.00 13.91
N LEU A 367 6.35 6.93 13.66
CA LEU A 367 6.04 6.44 12.31
C LEU A 367 5.31 7.47 11.43
N ALA A 368 4.39 8.24 12.02
CA ALA A 368 3.63 9.27 11.31
C ALA A 368 4.56 10.28 10.63
N TYR A 369 5.51 10.80 11.42
CA TYR A 369 6.49 11.77 10.99
C TYR A 369 7.39 11.17 9.91
N ASP A 370 7.94 9.98 10.15
CA ASP A 370 8.83 9.30 9.20
C ASP A 370 8.18 9.09 7.83
N VAL A 371 6.91 8.66 7.84
CA VAL A 371 6.13 8.49 6.62
C VAL A 371 5.98 9.82 5.89
N VAL A 372 5.55 10.86 6.58
CA VAL A 372 5.32 12.18 5.98
C VAL A 372 6.61 12.72 5.40
N MET A 373 7.71 12.70 6.15
CA MET A 373 9.01 13.18 5.69
C MET A 373 9.58 12.33 4.54
N SER A 374 9.30 11.03 4.50
CA SER A 374 9.72 10.16 3.39
C SER A 374 8.99 10.47 2.07
N LEU A 375 7.73 10.92 2.15
CA LEU A 375 6.87 11.22 1.01
C LEU A 375 7.01 12.69 0.57
N MET A 376 7.17 13.61 1.52
CA MET A 376 7.33 15.04 1.31
C MET A 376 8.80 15.37 1.04
N LYS A 377 9.21 15.30 -0.23
CA LYS A 377 10.58 15.62 -0.65
C LYS A 377 10.66 17.06 -1.18
N PRO A 378 11.25 18.01 -0.43
CA PRO A 378 11.31 19.42 -0.85
C PRO A 378 12.07 19.61 -2.16
N GLU A 379 13.05 18.76 -2.47
CA GLU A 379 13.83 18.81 -3.71
C GLU A 379 12.94 18.63 -4.95
N TYR A 380 11.84 17.89 -4.78
CA TYR A 380 10.89 17.58 -5.84
C TYR A 380 9.64 18.49 -5.79
N LEU A 381 9.15 18.80 -4.59
CA LEU A 381 7.90 19.54 -4.40
C LEU A 381 8.10 21.06 -4.43
N GLY A 382 9.17 21.58 -3.84
CA GLY A 382 9.28 22.98 -3.47
C GLY A 382 8.74 23.22 -2.05
N SER A 383 8.18 24.41 -1.79
CA SER A 383 7.75 24.83 -0.44
C SER A 383 6.36 25.46 -0.41
N GLY A 384 5.81 25.63 0.79
CA GLY A 384 4.51 26.25 1.03
C GLY A 384 3.30 25.36 0.67
N PHE A 385 3.45 24.04 0.74
CA PHE A 385 2.34 23.09 0.64
C PHE A 385 1.60 22.98 1.97
N HIS A 386 0.30 22.71 1.89
CA HIS A 386 -0.53 22.36 3.05
C HIS A 386 -0.73 20.85 3.07
N ILE A 387 -0.52 20.22 4.23
CA ILE A 387 -0.63 18.77 4.37
C ILE A 387 -1.77 18.44 5.32
N TYR A 388 -2.77 17.73 4.80
CA TYR A 388 -3.88 17.20 5.58
C TYR A 388 -3.61 15.73 5.91
N MET A 389 -3.51 15.42 7.20
CA MET A 389 -3.22 14.08 7.69
C MET A 389 -4.44 13.47 8.37
N ALA A 390 -4.68 12.19 8.10
CA ALA A 390 -5.68 11.43 8.85
C ALA A 390 -5.22 11.22 10.30
N GLN A 391 -6.15 11.38 11.27
CA GLN A 391 -5.88 11.24 12.70
C GLN A 391 -5.25 9.88 13.09
N PHE A 392 -5.46 8.82 12.29
CA PHE A 392 -4.94 7.47 12.50
C PHE A 392 -3.50 7.26 11.99
N LEU A 393 -2.80 8.33 11.62
CA LEU A 393 -1.37 8.28 11.37
C LEU A 393 -0.55 8.34 12.66
N PHE A 394 -1.09 8.94 13.72
CA PHE A 394 -0.47 9.10 15.04
C PHE A 394 -0.79 7.95 15.99
#